data_AF-X1VJQ3-F1
#
_entry.id   AF-X1VJQ3-F1
#
_cell.length_a   1.000
_cell.length_b   1.000
_cell.length_c   1.000
_cell.angle_alpha   90.00
_cell.angle_beta   90.00
_cell.angle_gamma   90.00
#
_symmetry.space_group_name_H-M   'P 1'
#
loop_
_entity.id
_entity.type
_entity.pdbx_description
1 polymer ?
#
loop_
_entity_poly.entity_id
_entity_poly.type
_entity_poly.pdbx_seq_one_letter_code
_entity_poly.pdbx_strand_id
1 'polypeptide(L)'
;MGVRKLRGELGQTTRHYPLLRQPPGREKAQAGTTRVIWVGHLDAMAVRKMIKLFLACLWLVWREAEGLPTRSPYAIEKQGHSSVISPWEMTDR
;
A
#
# COMPACT_ATOMS: atom_id res chain seq x y z
N MET A 1 -44.75 -33.63 -27.27
CA MET A 1 -43.86 -32.46 -27.40
C MET A 1 -43.35 -32.09 -26.01
N GLY A 2 -42.05 -32.24 -25.76
CA GLY A 2 -41.47 -31.96 -24.44
C GLY A 2 -39.97 -32.21 -24.43
N VAL A 3 -39.21 -31.34 -25.09
CA VAL A 3 -37.75 -31.36 -25.10
C VAL A 3 -37.24 -31.00 -23.69
N ARG A 4 -36.66 -31.96 -22.96
CA ARG A 4 -35.97 -31.70 -21.68
C ARG A 4 -34.48 -32.00 -21.79
N LYS A 5 -33.79 -30.94 -22.23
CA LYS A 5 -32.41 -30.52 -21.95
C LYS A 5 -31.54 -31.51 -21.16
N LEU A 6 -30.57 -32.10 -21.87
CA LEU A 6 -29.40 -32.76 -21.30
C LEU A 6 -28.62 -31.72 -20.46
N ARG A 7 -28.64 -31.86 -19.13
CA ARG A 7 -27.73 -31.13 -18.26
C ARG A 7 -26.38 -31.84 -18.31
N GLY A 8 -25.44 -31.26 -19.05
CA GLY A 8 -24.02 -31.58 -18.92
C GLY A 8 -23.59 -31.24 -17.50
N GLU A 9 -23.26 -32.26 -16.72
CA GLU A 9 -22.60 -32.14 -15.43
C GLU A 9 -21.17 -31.66 -15.69
N LEU A 10 -20.99 -30.35 -15.79
CA LEU A 10 -19.67 -29.75 -15.66
C LEU A 10 -19.25 -29.97 -14.21
N GLY A 11 -18.50 -31.05 -14.00
CA GLY A 11 -17.81 -31.37 -12.77
C GLY A 11 -17.10 -30.12 -12.27
N GLN A 12 -17.60 -29.61 -11.16
CA GLN A 12 -16.96 -28.55 -10.39
C GLN A 12 -15.65 -29.12 -9.86
N THR A 13 -14.61 -29.05 -10.66
CA THR A 13 -13.22 -29.08 -10.17
C THR A 13 -12.99 -27.76 -9.43
N THR A 14 -13.63 -27.64 -8.27
CA THR A 14 -13.27 -26.65 -7.27
C THR A 14 -11.86 -27.02 -6.87
N ARG A 15 -10.86 -26.38 -7.50
CA ARG A 15 -9.49 -26.39 -7.01
C ARG A 15 -9.54 -25.86 -5.60
N HIS A 16 -9.58 -26.77 -4.64
CA HIS A 16 -9.45 -26.46 -3.24
C HIS A 16 -7.99 -26.08 -3.04
N TYR A 17 -7.66 -24.81 -3.30
CA TYR A 17 -6.37 -24.28 -2.91
C TYR A 17 -6.30 -24.45 -1.39
N PRO A 18 -5.30 -25.17 -0.84
CA PRO A 18 -5.07 -25.12 0.58
C PRO A 18 -4.81 -23.66 0.90
N LEU A 19 -5.69 -23.05 1.70
CA LEU A 19 -5.44 -21.73 2.26
C LEU A 19 -4.07 -21.82 2.91
N LEU A 20 -3.08 -21.17 2.30
CA LEU A 20 -1.75 -20.99 2.89
C LEU A 20 -2.02 -20.54 4.32
N ARG A 21 -1.61 -21.37 5.29
CA ARG A 21 -1.72 -21.08 6.72
C ARG A 21 -1.25 -19.65 6.90
N GLN A 22 -2.17 -18.73 7.17
CA GLN A 22 -1.80 -17.36 7.45
C GLN A 22 -0.80 -17.44 8.62
N PRO A 23 0.40 -16.84 8.50
CA PRO A 23 1.33 -16.85 9.61
C PRO A 23 0.60 -16.31 10.84
N PRO A 24 0.81 -16.90 12.03
CA PRO A 24 0.13 -16.48 13.24
C PRO A 24 0.28 -14.96 13.40
N GLY A 25 -0.84 -14.31 13.70
CA GLY A 25 -0.98 -12.85 13.69
C GLY A 25 0.22 -12.17 14.33
N ARG A 26 0.68 -11.07 13.72
CA ARG A 26 1.71 -10.20 14.29
C ARG A 26 1.25 -9.73 15.66
N GLU A 27 1.61 -10.47 16.68
CA GLU A 27 1.58 -10.07 18.07
C GLU A 27 2.27 -8.71 18.14
N LYS A 28 1.59 -7.74 18.73
CA LYS A 28 2.07 -6.36 18.81
C LYS A 28 3.35 -6.39 19.62
N ALA A 29 4.49 -6.31 18.93
CA ALA A 29 5.80 -6.31 19.58
C ALA A 29 5.85 -5.17 20.62
N GLN A 30 5.94 -5.58 21.88
CA GLN A 30 5.99 -4.71 23.05
C GLN A 30 7.09 -3.65 22.87
N ALA A 31 6.73 -2.38 23.07
CA ALA A 31 7.66 -1.27 23.10
C ALA A 31 8.63 -1.43 24.28
N GLY A 32 9.94 -1.38 24.01
CA GLY A 32 10.93 -1.31 25.10
C GLY A 32 12.33 -1.90 24.86
N THR A 33 12.75 -2.21 23.64
CA THR A 33 14.17 -2.54 23.37
C THR A 33 14.73 -1.55 22.37
N THR A 34 15.81 -0.84 22.75
CA THR A 34 16.67 -0.16 21.78
C THR A 34 17.28 -1.23 20.88
N ARG A 35 16.57 -1.55 19.80
CA ARG A 35 17.09 -2.41 18.74
C ARG A 35 18.24 -1.63 18.13
N VAL A 36 19.47 -2.13 18.26
CA VAL A 36 20.63 -1.54 17.60
C VAL A 36 20.36 -1.56 16.09
N ILE A 37 20.08 -0.39 15.51
CA ILE A 37 19.88 -0.24 14.07
C ILE A 37 21.26 0.01 13.47
N TRP A 38 21.69 -0.85 12.55
CA TRP A 38 22.95 -0.65 11.84
C TRP A 38 22.86 0.57 10.91
N VAL A 39 23.96 1.31 10.74
CA VAL A 39 23.99 2.60 10.02
C VAL A 39 23.40 2.46 8.61
N GLY A 40 23.84 1.50 7.80
CA GLY A 40 23.27 1.35 6.47
C GLY A 40 21.82 0.84 6.45
N HIS A 41 21.29 0.28 7.55
CA HIS A 41 19.85 0.06 7.67
C HIS A 41 19.10 1.39 7.80
N LEU A 42 19.64 2.32 8.58
CA LEU A 42 19.11 3.67 8.74
C LEU A 42 19.17 4.44 7.42
N ASP A 43 20.28 4.37 6.69
CA ASP A 43 20.41 5.00 5.36
C ASP A 43 19.40 4.42 4.36
N ALA A 44 19.27 3.09 4.33
CA ALA A 44 18.27 2.45 3.48
C ALA A 44 16.83 2.82 3.88
N MET A 45 16.54 3.03 5.17
CA MET A 45 15.25 3.54 5.62
C MET A 45 15.02 5.00 5.17
N ALA A 46 16.04 5.85 5.28
CA ALA A 46 15.99 7.24 4.84
C ALA A 46 15.73 7.33 3.33
N VAL A 47 16.47 6.57 2.51
CA VAL A 47 16.28 6.52 1.06
C VAL A 47 14.87 6.03 0.69
N ARG A 48 14.39 4.97 1.35
CA ARG A 48 13.01 4.50 1.14
C ARG A 48 11.97 5.57 1.48
N LYS A 49 12.18 6.35 2.54
CA LYS A 49 11.27 7.43 2.92
C LYS A 49 11.30 8.57 1.91
N MET A 50 12.50 8.97 1.47
CA MET A 50 12.71 9.99 0.45
C MET A 50 11.98 9.66 -0.85
N ILE A 51 12.18 8.45 -1.40
CA ILE A 51 11.52 8.00 -2.65
C ILE A 51 9.99 8.06 -2.52
N LYS A 52 9.43 7.62 -1.39
CA LYS A 52 7.97 7.65 -1.17
C LYS A 52 7.42 9.07 -1.15
N LEU A 53 8.15 10.00 -0.53
CA LEU A 53 7.74 11.40 -0.48
C LEU A 53 7.83 12.06 -1.86
N PHE A 54 8.91 11.83 -2.59
CA PHE A 54 9.10 12.34 -3.94
C PHE A 54 7.98 11.88 -4.88
N LEU A 55 7.68 10.57 -4.90
CA LEU A 55 6.62 10.02 -5.75
C LEU A 55 5.24 10.58 -5.41
N ALA A 56 4.95 10.80 -4.12
CA ALA A 56 3.69 11.41 -3.70
C ALA A 56 3.58 12.87 -4.18
N CYS A 57 4.65 13.65 -4.06
CA CYS A 57 4.69 15.04 -4.51
C CYS A 57 4.59 15.14 -6.04
N LEU A 58 5.33 14.30 -6.77
CA LEU A 58 5.28 14.25 -8.23
C LEU A 58 3.88 13.91 -8.73
N TRP A 59 3.22 12.94 -8.11
CA TRP A 59 1.84 12.58 -8.46
C TRP A 59 0.86 13.75 -8.24
N LEU A 60 1.00 14.51 -7.15
CA LEU A 60 0.16 15.68 -6.87
C LEU A 60 0.32 16.75 -7.95
N VAL A 61 1.55 17.19 -8.22
CA VAL A 61 1.85 18.24 -9.20
C VAL A 61 1.36 17.85 -10.60
N TRP A 62 1.57 16.60 -11.00
CA TRP A 62 1.12 16.12 -12.31
C TRP A 62 -0.41 16.07 -12.40
N ARG A 63 -1.11 15.57 -11.37
CA ARG A 63 -2.57 15.56 -11.35
C ARG A 63 -3.17 16.96 -11.43
N GLU A 64 -2.57 17.91 -10.74
CA GLU A 64 -2.95 19.33 -10.80
C GLU A 64 -2.71 19.91 -12.21
N ALA A 65 -1.57 19.60 -12.83
CA ALA A 65 -1.25 20.05 -14.18
C ALA A 65 -2.22 19.49 -15.25
N GLU A 66 -2.74 18.27 -15.06
CA GLU A 66 -3.76 17.67 -15.94
C GLU A 66 -5.19 18.13 -15.61
N GLY A 67 -5.38 18.94 -14.56
CA GLY A 67 -6.71 19.39 -14.12
C GLY A 67 -7.59 18.27 -13.59
N LEU A 68 -7.00 17.16 -13.14
CA LEU A 68 -7.71 16.00 -12.65
C LEU A 68 -7.96 16.13 -11.13
N PRO A 69 -9.06 15.58 -10.60
CA PRO A 69 -9.35 15.68 -9.17
C PRO A 69 -8.27 15.00 -8.34
N THR A 70 -7.73 15.72 -7.37
CA THR A 70 -6.80 15.20 -6.37
C THR A 70 -7.57 14.73 -5.13
N ARG A 71 -7.06 13.70 -4.48
CA ARG A 71 -7.59 13.20 -3.20
C ARG A 71 -6.56 13.49 -2.10
N SER A 72 -7.04 13.65 -0.88
CA SER A 72 -6.17 13.80 0.29
C SER A 72 -5.21 12.61 0.41
N PRO A 73 -3.93 12.84 0.76
CA PRO A 73 -2.96 11.77 0.95
C PRO A 73 -3.44 10.69 1.92
N TYR A 74 -3.15 9.43 1.58
CA TYR A 74 -3.50 8.27 2.41
C TYR A 74 -3.01 8.38 3.86
N ALA A 75 -1.86 9.01 4.08
CA ALA A 75 -1.30 9.21 5.42
C ALA A 75 -2.22 10.06 6.32
N ILE A 76 -2.91 11.05 5.77
CA ILE A 76 -3.84 11.90 6.51
C ILE A 76 -5.15 11.13 6.74
N GLU A 77 -5.73 10.60 5.66
CA GLU A 77 -7.07 10.00 5.72
C GLU A 77 -7.13 8.69 6.52
N LYS A 78 -6.06 7.88 6.47
CA LYS A 78 -6.07 6.50 7.01
C LYS A 78 -5.03 6.26 8.09
N GLN A 79 -3.95 7.03 8.12
CA GLN A 79 -2.90 6.88 9.14
C GLN A 79 -2.94 7.99 10.21
N GLY A 80 -3.83 8.98 10.09
CA GLY A 80 -4.01 10.04 11.09
C GLY A 80 -2.83 11.00 11.19
N HIS A 81 -2.03 11.14 10.13
CA HIS A 81 -0.95 12.13 10.08
C HIS A 81 -1.55 13.54 9.97
N SER A 82 -1.01 14.48 10.74
CA SER A 82 -1.45 15.87 10.76
C SER A 82 -0.75 16.75 9.71
N SER A 83 0.47 16.39 9.31
CA SER A 83 1.28 17.20 8.40
C SER A 83 1.24 16.67 6.96
N VAL A 84 1.10 17.62 6.04
CA VAL A 84 1.26 17.41 4.60
C VAL A 84 2.54 18.09 4.19
N ILE A 85 3.41 17.37 3.49
CA ILE A 85 4.61 17.95 2.90
C ILE A 85 4.21 18.50 1.54
N SER A 86 4.43 19.79 1.33
CA SER A 86 4.15 20.44 0.04
C SER A 86 5.28 20.13 -0.96
N PRO A 87 4.97 19.85 -2.24
CA PRO A 87 6.00 19.66 -3.27
C PRO A 87 7.00 20.82 -3.35
N TRP A 88 6.52 22.05 -3.18
CA TRP A 88 7.30 23.28 -3.27
C TRP A 88 8.24 23.51 -2.08
N GLU A 89 8.00 22.83 -0.95
CA GLU A 89 8.93 22.82 0.19
C GLU A 89 10.12 21.88 -0.05
N MET A 90 9.98 20.92 -0.97
CA MET A 90 11.03 19.94 -1.31
C MET A 90 11.92 20.39 -2.48
N THR A 91 11.60 21.50 -3.14
CA THR A 91 12.41 22.07 -4.23
C THR A 91 13.38 23.11 -3.68
N ASP A 92 14.63 23.06 -4.15
CA ASP A 92 15.59 24.13 -3.89
C ASP A 92 15.08 25.46 -4.47
N ARG A 93 15.39 26.58 -3.79
CA ARG A 93 14.98 27.94 -4.18
C ARG A 93 15.97 28.57 -5.16
#